data_AF-X0WDW1-F1
#
_entry.id   AF-X0WDW1-F1
#
_cell.length_a   1.000
_cell.length_b   1.000
_cell.length_c   1.000
_cell.angle_alpha   90.00
_cell.angle_beta   90.00
_cell.angle_gamma   90.00
#
_symmetry.space_group_name_H-M   'P 1'
#
loop_
_entity.id
_entity.type
_entity.pdbx_description
1 polymer ?
#
loop_
_entity_poly.entity_id
_entity_poly.type
_entity_poly.pdbx_seq_one_letter_code
_entity_poly.pdbx_strand_id
1 'polypeptide(L)'
;GIGLKHVKKVKELGVNVLTEIMNTYDSKKFGVLNNNPLTSLKFFGFSEFPSPNSFKPATYERYNSLISEFMKICDFKSMGQVDHFLNYIYWRYAKK
;
A
#
# COMPACT_ATOMS: atom_id res chain seq x y z
N GLY A 1 8.02 14.57 4.70
CA GLY A 1 7.51 13.24 5.11
C GLY A 1 6.00 13.31 5.16
N ILE A 2 5.32 12.20 4.86
CA ILE A 2 3.86 12.02 4.68
C ILE A 2 3.07 12.23 6.01
N GLY A 3 3.44 13.19 6.85
CA GLY A 3 2.93 13.28 8.24
C GLY A 3 3.61 12.33 9.24
N LEU A 4 4.48 11.43 8.77
CA LEU A 4 5.27 10.46 9.55
C LEU A 4 5.95 11.02 10.83
N LYS A 5 6.37 12.28 10.82
CA LYS A 5 6.98 12.96 11.98
C LYS A 5 6.01 13.14 13.17
N HIS A 6 4.70 13.21 12.90
CA HIS A 6 3.65 13.32 13.91
C HIS A 6 3.27 11.93 14.42
N VAL A 7 3.20 10.98 13.50
CA VAL A 7 2.83 9.58 13.74
C VAL A 7 3.85 8.85 14.62
N LYS A 8 5.16 9.05 14.40
CA LYS A 8 6.23 8.46 15.22
C LYS A 8 6.21 8.83 16.71
N LYS A 9 5.41 9.83 17.11
CA LYS A 9 5.24 10.22 18.52
C LYS A 9 4.21 9.37 19.25
N VAL A 10 3.39 8.62 18.52
CA VAL A 10 2.39 7.72 19.08
C VAL A 10 2.94 6.30 18.98
N LYS A 11 3.08 5.64 20.13
CA LYS A 11 3.51 4.24 20.20
C LYS A 11 2.56 3.40 19.32
N GLU A 12 3.11 2.48 18.53
CA GLU A 12 2.38 1.59 17.59
C GLU A 12 1.85 2.22 16.29
N LEU A 13 1.91 3.54 16.14
CA LEU A 13 1.45 4.20 14.92
C LEU A 13 2.60 4.22 13.89
N GLY A 14 2.59 3.21 13.02
CA GLY A 14 3.56 3.04 11.92
C GLY A 14 3.06 3.57 10.57
N VAL A 15 3.85 3.36 9.51
CA VAL A 15 3.46 3.70 8.13
C VAL A 15 2.16 3.02 7.73
N ASN A 16 1.98 1.75 8.08
CA ASN A 16 0.76 1.01 7.75
C ASN A 16 -0.49 1.72 8.28
N VAL A 17 -0.53 1.97 9.60
CA VAL A 17 -1.68 2.63 10.27
C VAL A 17 -1.95 4.01 9.67
N LEU A 18 -0.90 4.79 9.38
CA LEU A 18 -1.08 6.08 8.71
C LEU A 18 -1.75 5.93 7.34
N THR A 19 -1.30 4.98 6.53
CA THR A 19 -1.90 4.76 5.19
C THR A 19 -3.31 4.17 5.26
N GLU A 20 -3.64 3.39 6.29
CA GLU A 20 -5.00 2.94 6.56
C GLU A 20 -5.93 4.10 6.93
N ILE A 21 -5.47 5.04 7.75
CA ILE A 21 -6.21 6.28 8.06
C ILE A 21 -6.44 7.09 6.80
N MET A 22 -5.41 7.27 5.96
CA MET A 22 -5.53 8.00 4.69
C MET A 22 -6.47 7.30 3.72
N ASN A 23 -6.41 5.98 3.60
CA ASN A 23 -7.34 5.19 2.79
C ASN A 23 -8.78 5.31 3.30
N THR A 24 -8.99 5.33 4.61
CA THR A 24 -10.31 5.55 5.21
C THR A 24 -10.87 6.93 4.87
N TYR A 25 -10.01 7.95 4.81
CA TYR A 25 -10.39 9.30 4.42
C TYR A 25 -10.72 9.41 2.92
N ASP A 26 -9.91 8.82 2.04
CA ASP A 26 -10.18 8.75 0.60
C ASP A 26 -9.59 7.48 -0.03
N SER A 27 -10.42 6.45 -0.13
CA SER A 27 -10.03 5.13 -0.61
C SER A 27 -9.76 5.05 -2.11
N LYS A 28 -10.06 6.12 -2.86
CA LYS A 28 -9.77 6.19 -4.31
C LYS A 28 -8.40 6.78 -4.59
N LYS A 29 -7.81 7.49 -3.62
CA LYS A 29 -6.55 8.21 -3.78
C LYS A 29 -5.39 7.59 -3.02
N PHE A 30 -5.64 6.94 -1.89
CA PHE A 30 -4.60 6.46 -0.99
C PHE A 30 -4.64 4.95 -0.83
N GLY A 31 -3.60 4.25 -1.26
CA GLY A 31 -3.44 2.81 -1.05
C GLY A 31 -2.92 2.50 0.35
N VAL A 32 -3.36 1.37 0.92
CA VAL A 32 -2.82 0.82 2.17
C VAL A 32 -1.41 0.29 1.91
N LEU A 33 -0.46 0.58 2.80
CA LEU A 33 0.94 0.21 2.63
C LEU A 33 1.44 -0.67 3.78
N ASN A 34 1.56 -1.96 3.52
CA ASN A 34 2.28 -2.91 4.36
C ASN A 34 3.06 -3.92 3.51
N ASN A 35 3.67 -4.93 4.15
CA ASN A 35 4.52 -5.90 3.45
C ASN A 35 3.73 -6.85 2.52
N ASN A 36 2.43 -7.07 2.75
CA ASN A 36 1.69 -8.06 1.97
C ASN A 36 1.47 -7.58 0.52
N PRO A 37 0.91 -6.37 0.26
CA PRO A 37 0.81 -5.85 -1.10
C PRO A 37 2.16 -5.78 -1.81
N LEU A 38 3.22 -5.37 -1.11
CA LEU A 38 4.56 -5.28 -1.73
C LEU A 38 5.10 -6.65 -2.13
N THR A 39 4.85 -7.67 -1.30
CA THR A 39 5.25 -9.05 -1.60
C THR A 39 4.45 -9.61 -2.78
N SER A 40 3.15 -9.32 -2.86
CA SER A 40 2.32 -9.71 -4.01
C SER A 40 2.73 -9.00 -5.30
N LEU A 41 3.05 -7.70 -5.23
CA LEU A 41 3.56 -6.96 -6.38
C LEU A 41 4.89 -7.54 -6.88
N LYS A 42 5.80 -7.88 -5.95
CA LYS A 42 7.05 -8.57 -6.28
C LYS A 42 6.80 -9.94 -6.93
N PHE A 43 5.82 -10.70 -6.43
CA PHE A 43 5.41 -11.98 -7.03
C PHE A 43 4.90 -11.82 -8.47
N PHE A 44 4.19 -10.73 -8.77
CA PHE A 44 3.77 -10.38 -10.13
C PHE A 44 4.90 -9.83 -11.02
N GLY A 45 6.13 -9.72 -10.52
CA GLY A 45 7.29 -9.24 -11.28
C GLY A 45 7.44 -7.72 -11.34
N PHE A 46 6.69 -6.96 -10.53
CA PHE A 46 6.92 -5.52 -10.41
C PHE A 46 8.22 -5.23 -9.65
N SER A 47 8.77 -4.04 -9.91
CA SER A 47 10.00 -3.56 -9.26
C SER A 47 9.85 -3.58 -7.73
N GLU A 48 10.92 -3.92 -7.01
CA GLU A 48 10.92 -3.84 -5.56
C GLU A 48 10.69 -2.40 -5.09
N PHE A 49 9.63 -2.23 -4.32
CA PHE A 49 9.49 -1.07 -3.46
C PHE A 49 10.36 -1.24 -2.22
N PRO A 50 10.86 -0.15 -1.62
CA PRO A 50 11.57 -0.23 -0.35
C PRO A 50 10.68 -0.80 0.76
N SER A 51 11.25 -1.12 1.92
CA SER A 51 10.44 -1.46 3.10
C SER A 51 9.43 -0.35 3.41
N PRO A 52 8.19 -0.67 3.82
CA PRO A 52 7.17 0.32 4.20
C PRO A 52 7.71 1.42 5.12
N ASN A 53 8.55 1.06 6.10
CA ASN A 53 9.12 1.98 7.08
C ASN A 53 10.13 2.98 6.48
N SER A 54 10.61 2.74 5.26
CA SER A 54 11.58 3.57 4.54
C SER A 54 10.95 4.40 3.42
N PHE A 55 9.62 4.37 3.27
CA PHE A 55 8.94 5.11 2.20
C PHE A 55 9.10 6.62 2.34
N LYS A 56 9.53 7.24 1.23
CA LYS A 56 9.48 8.69 1.03
C LYS A 56 8.17 9.06 0.32
N PRO A 57 7.69 10.32 0.42
CA PRO A 57 6.47 10.78 -0.25
C PRO A 57 6.43 10.42 -1.75
N ALA A 58 7.51 10.66 -2.49
CA ALA A 58 7.59 10.34 -3.91
C ALA A 58 7.46 8.83 -4.20
N THR A 59 7.98 7.98 -3.31
CA THR A 59 7.83 6.52 -3.44
C THR A 59 6.39 6.10 -3.18
N TYR A 60 5.73 6.72 -2.20
CA TYR A 60 4.33 6.43 -1.90
C TYR A 60 3.40 6.91 -3.01
N GLU A 61 3.70 8.04 -3.64
CA GLU A 61 3.00 8.50 -4.84
C GLU A 61 3.15 7.51 -6.00
N ARG A 62 4.37 7.03 -6.29
CA ARG A 62 4.59 5.96 -7.29
C ARG A 62 3.80 4.69 -6.96
N TYR A 63 3.75 4.31 -5.69
CA TYR A 63 2.94 3.18 -5.23
C TYR A 63 1.45 3.43 -5.50
N ASN A 64 0.90 4.58 -5.11
CA ASN A 64 -0.52 4.91 -5.35
C ASN A 64 -0.86 4.97 -6.84
N SER A 65 0.05 5.46 -7.69
CA SER A 65 -0.14 5.43 -9.15
C SER A 65 -0.26 3.99 -9.66
N LEU A 66 0.63 3.09 -9.24
CA LEU A 66 0.56 1.67 -9.60
C LEU A 66 -0.73 1.01 -9.11
N ILE A 67 -1.11 1.24 -7.85
CA ILE A 67 -2.36 0.70 -7.30
C ILE A 67 -3.58 1.27 -8.04
N SER A 68 -3.53 2.53 -8.47
CA SER A 68 -4.59 3.12 -9.30
C SER A 68 -4.69 2.45 -10.67
N GLU A 69 -3.58 2.02 -11.27
CA GLU A 69 -3.59 1.28 -12.53
C GLU A 69 -4.23 -0.10 -12.35
N PHE A 70 -3.86 -0.85 -11.30
CA PHE A 70 -4.53 -2.10 -10.94
C PHE A 70 -6.03 -1.91 -10.73
N MET A 71 -6.42 -0.85 -10.00
CA MET A 71 -7.81 -0.53 -9.75
C MET A 71 -8.60 -0.37 -11.06
N LYS A 72 -8.02 0.34 -12.04
CA LYS A 72 -8.65 0.57 -13.35
C LYS A 72 -8.68 -0.70 -14.20
N ILE A 73 -7.57 -1.43 -14.28
CA ILE A 73 -7.44 -2.65 -15.12
C ILE A 73 -8.40 -3.74 -14.66
N CYS A 74 -8.60 -3.88 -13.35
CA CYS A 74 -9.46 -4.90 -12.75
C CYS A 74 -10.89 -4.42 -12.44
N ASP A 75 -11.27 -3.19 -12.83
CA ASP A 75 -12.55 -2.53 -12.49
C ASP A 75 -12.90 -2.56 -10.98
N PHE A 76 -11.89 -2.43 -10.12
CA PHE A 76 -12.13 -2.25 -8.69
C PHE A 76 -12.65 -0.83 -8.40
N LYS A 77 -13.51 -0.70 -7.40
CA LYS A 77 -14.16 0.57 -7.02
C LYS A 77 -13.33 1.41 -6.05
N SER A 78 -12.29 0.82 -5.44
CA SER A 78 -11.38 1.50 -4.52
C SER A 78 -10.00 0.83 -4.46
N MET A 79 -8.99 1.57 -4.00
CA MET A 79 -7.67 1.04 -3.69
C MET A 79 -7.72 0.04 -2.52
N GLY A 80 -8.71 0.13 -1.64
CA GLY A 80 -8.95 -0.87 -0.59
C GLY A 80 -9.34 -2.24 -1.15
N GLN A 81 -10.09 -2.29 -2.26
CA GLN A 81 -10.37 -3.56 -2.96
C GLN A 81 -9.12 -4.12 -3.63
N VAL A 82 -8.24 -3.27 -4.16
CA VAL A 82 -6.94 -3.70 -4.68
C VAL A 82 -6.08 -4.28 -3.55
N ASP A 83 -6.05 -3.64 -2.38
CA ASP A 83 -5.34 -4.16 -1.21
C ASP A 83 -5.88 -5.53 -0.77
N HIS A 84 -7.21 -5.70 -0.71
CA HIS A 84 -7.82 -7.00 -0.43
C HIS A 84 -7.42 -8.08 -1.44
N PHE A 85 -7.42 -7.73 -2.74
CA PHE A 85 -6.98 -8.64 -3.80
C PHE A 85 -5.49 -9.01 -3.65
N LEU A 86 -4.61 -8.04 -3.44
CA LEU A 86 -3.19 -8.30 -3.24
C LEU A 86 -2.93 -9.10 -1.96
N ASN A 87 -3.71 -8.90 -0.90
CA ASN A 87 -3.66 -9.73 0.31
C ASN A 87 -4.08 -11.18 -0.01
N TYR A 88 -5.13 -11.40 -0.79
CA TYR A 88 -5.49 -12.75 -1.26
C TYR A 88 -4.33 -13.42 -2.00
N ILE A 89 -3.68 -12.71 -2.93
CA ILE A 89 -2.51 -13.22 -3.66
C ILE A 89 -1.35 -13.54 -2.72
N TYR A 90 -1.11 -12.68 -1.74
CA TYR A 90 -0.06 -12.89 -0.75
C TYR A 90 -0.26 -14.23 -0.04
N TRP A 91 -1.43 -14.43 0.56
CA TRP A 91 -1.73 -15.62 1.35
C TRP A 91 -1.74 -16.91 0.52
N ARG A 92 -2.17 -16.83 -0.74
CA ARG A 92 -2.38 -18.02 -1.55
C ARG A 92 -1.16 -18.43 -2.37
N TYR A 93 -0.32 -17.47 -2.77
CA TYR A 93 0.75 -17.71 -3.75
C TYR A 93 2.10 -17.12 -3.38
N ALA A 94 2.16 -15.96 -2.73
CA ALA A 94 3.43 -15.24 -2.53
C ALA A 94 4.08 -15.47 -1.16
N LYS A 95 3.29 -15.83 -0.14
CA LYS A 95 3.78 -16.14 1.20
C LYS A 95 4.59 -17.45 1.15
N LYS A 96 5.90 -17.32 1.32
CA LYS A 96 6.83 -18.43 1.52
C LYS A 96 7.12 -18.63 3.00
#